data_AF-A0A0M9DVU3-F1
#
_entry.id   AF-A0A0M9DVU3-F1
#
_cell.length_a   1.000
_cell.length_b   1.000
_cell.length_c   1.000
_cell.angle_alpha   90.00
_cell.angle_beta   90.00
_cell.angle_gamma   90.00
#
_symmetry.space_group_name_H-M   'P 1'
#
loop_
_entity.id
_entity.type
_entity.pdbx_description
1 polymer ?
#
loop_
_entity_poly.entity_id
_entity_poly.type
_entity_poly.pdbx_seq_one_letter_code
_entity_poly.pdbx_strand_id
1 'polypeptide(L)' 'MKFYIGEKNIGIDATKEQVDQVIAYLKKKGWDVSYGMRENELTSDEENDRQEEIADAFADDFMNCLTELGL' A
#
# COMPACT_ATOMS: atom_id res chain seq x y z
N MET A 1 0.88 2.69 11.10
CA MET A 1 -0.14 1.88 10.40
C MET A 1 0.59 0.90 9.49
N LYS A 2 0.13 -0.35 9.40
CA LYS A 2 0.71 -1.35 8.51
C LYS A 2 -0.26 -1.62 7.36
N PHE A 3 0.24 -1.53 6.13
CA PHE A 3 -0.55 -1.74 4.92
C PHE A 3 -0.30 -3.12 4.33
N TYR A 4 -1.34 -3.69 3.74
CA TYR A 4 -1.25 -4.95 3.00
C TYR A 4 -1.63 -4.74 1.54
N ILE A 5 -0.77 -5.24 0.65
CA ILE A 5 -0.99 -5.19 -0.80
C ILE A 5 -0.94 -6.62 -1.32
N GLY A 6 -1.95 -6.98 -2.12
CA GLY A 6 -1.98 -8.17 -2.94
C GLY A 6 -2.21 -7.82 -4.40
N GLU A 7 -2.24 -8.85 -5.25
CA GLU A 7 -2.40 -8.72 -6.70
C GLU A 7 -3.67 -7.92 -7.05
N LYS A 8 -4.77 -8.18 -6.34
CA LYS A 8 -6.06 -7.51 -6.55
C LYS A 8 -6.04 -6.01 -6.30
N ASN A 9 -5.07 -5.49 -5.54
CA ASN A 9 -4.93 -4.04 -5.33
C ASN A 9 -4.30 -3.34 -6.54
N ILE A 10 -3.55 -4.09 -7.36
CA ILE A 10 -2.86 -3.59 -8.55
C ILE A 10 -3.74 -3.80 -9.78
N GLY A 11 -4.26 -5.01 -9.96
CA GLY A 11 -5.10 -5.35 -11.10
C GLY A 11 -5.48 -6.83 -11.14
N ILE A 12 -6.48 -7.18 -11.96
CA ILE A 12 -6.99 -8.56 -12.06
C ILE A 12 -5.95 -9.57 -12.55
N ASP A 13 -4.99 -9.10 -13.36
CA ASP A 13 -3.90 -9.90 -13.94
C ASP A 13 -2.53 -9.62 -13.30
N ALA A 14 -2.51 -8.92 -12.17
CA ALA A 14 -1.25 -8.61 -11.49
C ALA A 14 -0.58 -9.88 -10.97
N THR A 15 0.74 -9.94 -11.12
CA THR A 15 1.58 -11.03 -10.65
C THR A 15 2.16 -10.71 -9.29
N LYS A 16 2.53 -11.76 -8.54
CA LYS A 16 3.24 -11.60 -7.28
C LYS A 16 4.53 -10.77 -7.42
N GLU A 17 5.23 -10.89 -8.55
CA GLU A 17 6.45 -10.11 -8.80
C GLU A 17 6.16 -8.61 -8.91
N GLN A 18 5.05 -8.23 -9.56
CA GLN A 18 4.60 -6.84 -9.61
C GLN A 18 4.21 -6.33 -8.20
N VAL A 19 3.56 -7.18 -7.39
CA VAL A 19 3.26 -6.84 -5.99
C VAL A 19 4.54 -6.62 -5.18
N ASP A 20 5.53 -7.49 -5.34
CA ASP A 20 6.82 -7.37 -4.64
C ASP A 20 7.58 -6.10 -5.05
N GLN A 21 7.50 -5.69 -6.32
CA GLN A 21 8.06 -4.41 -6.80
C GLN A 21 7.39 -3.21 -6.16
N VAL A 22 6.05 -3.19 -6.08
CA VAL A 22 5.29 -2.12 -5.43
C VAL A 22 5.60 -2.06 -3.93
N ILE A 23 5.64 -3.20 -3.24
CA ILE A 23 6.01 -3.25 -1.81
C ILE A 23 7.43 -2.72 -1.60
N ALA A 24 8.39 -3.10 -2.45
CA ALA A 24 9.76 -2.62 -2.34
C ALA A 24 9.86 -1.10 -2.55
N TYR A 25 9.08 -0.54 -3.48
CA TYR A 25 9.02 0.89 -3.71
C TYR A 25 8.46 1.63 -2.49
N LEU A 26 7.31 1.20 -1.96
CA LEU A 26 6.68 1.85 -0.82
C LEU A 26 7.52 1.75 0.46
N LYS A 27 8.20 0.63 0.68
CA LYS A 27 9.17 0.50 1.78
C LYS A 27 10.33 1.48 1.65
N LYS A 28 10.82 1.76 0.44
CA LYS A 28 11.87 2.79 0.22
C LYS A 28 11.37 4.20 0.54
N LYS A 29 10.07 4.46 0.35
CA LYS A 29 9.41 5.72 0.76
C LYS A 29 9.16 5.81 2.27
N GLY A 30 9.37 4.72 3.01
CA GLY A 30 9.22 4.67 4.48
C GLY A 30 7.91 4.04 4.95
N TRP A 31 7.10 3.48 4.06
CA TRP A 31 5.84 2.82 4.41
C TRP A 31 6.08 1.42 5.00
N ASP A 32 5.35 1.08 6.07
CA ASP A 32 5.29 -0.29 6.60
C ASP A 32 4.26 -1.11 5.80
N VAL A 33 4.72 -1.75 4.73
CA VAL A 33 3.89 -2.53 3.81
C VAL A 33 4.29 -4.01 3.82
N SER A 34 3.33 -4.91 3.70
CA SER A 34 3.57 -6.35 3.55
C SER A 34 2.67 -6.97 2.50
N TYR A 35 3.13 -8.08 1.94
CA TYR A 35 2.33 -8.87 1.00
C TYR A 35 1.16 -9.51 1.76
N GLY A 36 -0.06 -9.36 1.23
CA GLY A 36 -1.24 -10.04 1.75
C GLY A 36 -2.55 -9.34 1.41
N MET A 37 -3.67 -10.02 1.70
CA MET A 37 -5.03 -9.49 1.60
C MET A 37 -5.70 -9.43 2.99
N ARG A 38 -4.95 -9.06 4.03
CA ARG A 38 -5.57 -8.75 5.32
C ARG A 38 -6.18 -7.36 5.25
N GLU A 39 -7.30 -7.18 5.94
CA GLU A 39 -7.77 -5.83 6.25
C GLU A 39 -6.66 -5.09 7.02
N ASN A 40 -6.45 -3.82 6.71
CA ASN A 40 -5.47 -2.99 7.40
C ASN A 40 -5.93 -2.82 8.86
N GLU A 41 -5.46 -3.71 9.74
CA GLU A 41 -5.87 -3.77 11.13
C GLU A 41 -5.22 -2.62 11.92
N LEU A 42 -6.06 -1.76 12.50
CA LEU A 42 -5.67 -0.61 13.32
C LEU A 42 -5.37 -1.06 14.75
N THR A 43 -4.28 -0.54 15.34
CA THR A 43 -3.88 -0.84 16.72
C THR A 43 -4.35 0.16 17.79
N SER A 44 -5.18 1.19 17.49
CA SER A 44 -5.85 2.02 18.53
C SER A 44 -6.85 3.06 17.96
N ASP A 45 -7.88 3.40 18.75
CA ASP A 45 -9.02 4.28 18.44
C ASP A 45 -8.76 5.81 18.58
N GLU A 46 -7.55 6.27 18.91
CA GLU A 46 -7.29 7.69 19.25
C GLU A 46 -6.89 8.63 18.09
N GLU A 47 -6.84 8.18 16.83
CA GLU A 47 -6.27 9.00 15.71
C GLU A 47 -7.11 9.01 14.42
N ASN A 48 -8.44 9.13 14.50
CA ASN A 48 -9.29 9.01 13.30
C ASN A 48 -9.01 10.06 12.20
N ASP A 49 -8.77 11.34 12.56
CA ASP A 49 -8.49 12.40 11.57
C ASP A 49 -7.10 12.26 10.92
N ARG A 50 -6.10 11.85 11.70
CA ARG A 50 -4.75 11.58 11.19
C ARG A 50 -4.68 10.32 10.34
N GLN A 51 -5.63 9.41 10.52
CA GLN A 51 -5.70 8.18 9.73
C GLN A 51 -6.11 8.46 8.30
N GLU A 52 -7.04 9.40 8.06
CA GLU A 52 -7.43 9.81 6.71
C GLU A 52 -6.25 10.45 5.98
N GLU A 53 -5.53 11.38 6.63
CA GLU A 53 -4.32 11.99 6.06
C GLU A 53 -3.23 10.96 5.73
N ILE A 54 -3.00 9.97 6.60
CA ILE A 54 -2.01 8.91 6.38
C ILE A 54 -2.44 7.97 5.25
N ALA A 55 -3.73 7.64 5.18
CA ALA A 55 -4.29 6.78 4.12
C ALA A 55 -4.25 7.48 2.76
N ASP A 56 -4.57 8.77 2.70
CA ASP A 56 -4.49 9.57 1.48
C ASP A 56 -3.04 9.68 0.99
N ALA A 57 -2.10 10.00 1.87
CA ALA A 57 -0.69 10.05 1.52
C ALA A 57 -0.15 8.70 1.03
N PHE A 58 -0.61 7.60 1.64
CA PHE A 58 -0.28 6.25 1.16
C PHE A 58 -0.87 5.97 -0.22
N ALA A 59 -2.13 6.35 -0.46
CA ALA A 59 -2.80 6.17 -1.74
C ALA A 59 -2.09 6.95 -2.87
N ASP A 60 -1.65 8.18 -2.61
CA ASP A 60 -0.87 8.99 -3.55
C ASP A 60 0.45 8.30 -3.93
N ASP A 61 1.23 7.86 -2.94
CA ASP A 61 2.49 7.15 -3.19
C ASP A 61 2.28 5.81 -3.90
N PHE A 62 1.19 5.09 -3.60
CA PHE A 62 0.81 3.86 -4.27
C PHE A 62 0.48 4.11 -5.76
N MET A 63 -0.35 5.11 -6.06
CA MET A 63 -0.71 5.46 -7.44
C MET A 63 0.47 5.98 -8.24
N ASN A 64 1.36 6.76 -7.62
CA ASN A 64 2.62 7.17 -8.23
C ASN A 64 3.51 5.96 -8.55
N CYS A 65 3.61 5.01 -7.63
CA CYS A 65 4.35 3.77 -7.87
C CYS A 65 3.80 2.98 -9.06
N LEU A 66 2.47 2.83 -9.17
CA LEU A 66 1.86 2.14 -10.31
C LEU A 66 2.17 2.85 -11.63
N THR A 67 2.06 4.18 -11.63
CA THR A 67 2.38 5.01 -12.80
C THR A 67 3.84 4.89 -13.22
N GLU A 68 4.79 4.92 -12.28
CA GLU A 68 6.23 4.77 -12.56
C GLU A 68 6.60 3.37 -13.07
N LEU A 69 5.89 2.33 -12.61
CA LEU A 69 6.11 0.94 -13.01
C LEU A 69 5.33 0.55 -14.29
N GLY A 70 4.42 1.40 -14.77
CA GLY A 70 3.56 1.11 -15.92
C GLY A 70 2.52 0.02 -15.63
N LEU A 71 1.99 0.00 -14.40
CA LEU A 71 1.01 -0.96 -13.89
C LEU A 71 -0.39 -0.36 -13.83
#